data_AF-A0A1K2I8A6-F1
#
_entry.id   AF-A0A1K2I8A6-F1
#
_cell.length_a   1.000
_cell.length_b   1.000
_cell.length_c   1.000
_cell.angle_alpha   90.00
_cell.angle_beta   90.00
_cell.angle_gamma   90.00
#
_symmetry.space_group_name_H-M   'P 1'
#
loop_
_entity.id
_entity.type
_entity.pdbx_description
1 polymer ?
#
loop_
_entity_poly.entity_id
_entity_poly.type
_entity_poly.pdbx_seq_one_letter_code
_entity_poly.pdbx_strand_id
1 'polypeptide(L)'
;MLRKTKNFLKANGFHYKKKYLSPLVAPENYYVLKFGKNHLNNRYIVQYSYTWTGRMKVNQIDLRLHGQKRPRVFANEAQLLVYLRKHLK
;
A
#
# COMPACT_ATOMS: atom_id res chain seq x y z
N MET A 1 -4.11 9.43 -0.39
CA MET A 1 -4.00 8.04 -0.87
C MET A 1 -4.08 7.05 0.28
N LEU A 2 -4.87 5.98 0.10
CA LEU A 2 -5.12 4.89 1.03
C LEU A 2 -5.47 5.30 2.47
N ARG A 3 -6.47 6.18 2.63
CA ARG A 3 -6.84 6.72 3.95
C ARG A 3 -7.45 5.63 4.86
N LYS A 4 -8.35 4.81 4.32
CA LYS A 4 -9.05 3.77 5.09
C LYS A 4 -8.07 2.70 5.58
N THR A 5 -7.09 2.35 4.74
CA THR A 5 -6.02 1.39 5.06
C THR A 5 -5.15 1.92 6.20
N LYS A 6 -4.72 3.19 6.14
CA LYS A 6 -3.91 3.78 7.22
C LYS A 6 -4.66 3.84 8.55
N ASN A 7 -5.95 4.21 8.50
CA ASN A 7 -6.79 4.23 9.69
C ASN A 7 -6.94 2.82 10.28
N PHE A 8 -7.15 1.81 9.44
CA PHE A 8 -7.19 0.41 9.86
C PHE A 8 -5.88 -0.03 10.52
N LEU A 9 -4.72 0.27 9.92
CA LEU A 9 -3.42 -0.07 10.51
C LEU A 9 -3.24 0.58 11.89
N LYS A 10 -3.52 1.88 12.01
CA LYS A 10 -3.41 2.62 13.28
C LYS A 10 -4.36 2.05 14.34
N ALA A 11 -5.60 1.75 13.98
CA ALA A 11 -6.60 1.19 14.89
C ALA A 11 -6.22 -0.20 15.42
N ASN A 12 -5.42 -0.96 14.68
CA ASN A 12 -4.94 -2.30 15.08
C ASN A 12 -3.50 -2.27 15.65
N GLY A 13 -3.01 -1.09 16.05
CA GLY A 13 -1.69 -0.94 16.69
C GLY A 13 -0.49 -1.12 15.74
N PHE A 14 -0.70 -1.07 14.42
CA PHE A 14 0.40 -1.11 13.46
C PHE A 14 0.99 0.29 13.24
N HIS A 15 2.31 0.40 13.35
CA HIS A 15 3.06 1.56 12.88
C HIS A 15 3.30 1.45 11.38
N TYR A 16 3.48 2.60 10.72
CA TYR A 16 3.79 2.64 9.30
C TYR A 16 4.71 3.80 8.90
N LYS A 17 5.47 3.59 7.83
CA LYS A 17 6.34 4.61 7.21
C LYS A 17 6.13 4.64 5.70
N LYS A 18 5.86 5.84 5.17
CA LYS A 18 5.66 6.08 3.72
C LYS A 18 6.94 6.62 3.07
N LYS A 19 7.31 6.11 1.90
CA LYS A 19 8.39 6.64 1.05
C LYS A 19 7.89 6.72 -0.38
N TYR A 20 8.01 7.89 -1.00
CA TYR A 20 7.73 8.06 -2.44
C TYR A 20 8.95 7.62 -3.25
N LEU A 21 8.69 7.07 -4.43
CA LEU A 21 9.69 6.66 -5.39
C LEU A 21 9.27 7.28 -6.72
N SER A 22 10.10 8.21 -7.19
CA SER A 22 9.97 8.78 -8.53
C SER A 22 11.00 8.09 -9.42
N PRO A 23 10.59 7.09 -10.22
CA PRO A 23 11.49 6.47 -11.17
C PRO A 23 11.90 7.51 -12.22
N LEU A 24 13.18 7.49 -12.62
CA LEU A 24 13.71 8.44 -13.60
C LEU A 24 13.17 8.18 -15.03
N VAL A 25 12.72 6.95 -15.32
CA VAL A 25 12.46 6.48 -16.69
C VAL A 25 11.04 5.91 -16.87
N ALA A 26 10.24 5.77 -15.80
CA ALA A 26 8.89 5.21 -15.90
C ALA A 26 7.81 6.30 -15.75
N PRO A 27 6.73 6.25 -16.54
CA PRO A 27 5.66 7.24 -16.46
C PRO A 27 4.83 7.08 -15.18
N GLU A 28 4.81 5.90 -14.57
CA GLU A 28 4.08 5.68 -13.33
C GLU A 28 4.90 6.07 -12.11
N ASN A 29 4.20 6.67 -11.15
CA ASN A 29 4.79 6.99 -9.87
C ASN A 29 4.51 5.87 -8.88
N TYR A 30 5.43 5.68 -7.94
CA TYR A 30 5.31 4.66 -6.94
C TYR A 30 5.44 5.26 -5.55
N TYR A 31 4.75 4.68 -4.59
CA TYR A 31 5.15 4.85 -3.20
C TYR A 31 5.10 3.52 -2.48
N VAL A 32 6.01 3.38 -1.52
CA VAL A 32 6.07 2.22 -0.64
C VAL A 32 5.59 2.65 0.73
N LEU A 33 4.71 1.87 1.33
CA LEU A 33 4.36 2.02 2.73
C LEU A 33 4.70 0.74 3.46
N LYS A 34 5.70 0.84 4.34
CA LYS A 34 6.11 -0.24 5.23
C LYS A 34 5.30 -0.18 6.51
N PHE A 35 4.89 -1.31 7.07
CA PHE A 35 4.08 -1.38 8.28
C PHE A 35 4.38 -2.62 9.14
N GLY A 36 4.07 -2.53 10.43
CA GLY A 36 4.26 -3.60 11.42
C GLY A 36 4.02 -3.13 12.85
N LYS A 37 3.81 -4.07 13.79
CA LYS A 37 3.64 -3.74 15.22
C LYS A 37 5.00 -3.41 15.87
N ASN A 38 5.95 -4.35 15.83
CA ASN A 38 7.28 -4.13 16.41
C ASN A 38 8.32 -3.74 15.34
N HIS A 39 8.27 -4.41 14.18
CA HIS A 39 9.19 -4.17 13.06
C HIS A 39 8.42 -3.97 11.76
N LEU A 40 8.86 -3.02 10.93
CA LEU A 40 8.21 -2.64 9.66
C LEU A 40 8.53 -3.62 8.51
N ASN A 41 8.25 -4.91 8.73
CA ASN A 41 8.62 -5.99 7.83
C ASN A 41 7.61 -6.21 6.70
N ASN A 42 6.39 -5.71 6.86
CA ASN A 42 5.36 -5.76 5.83
C ASN A 42 5.41 -4.50 4.98
N ARG A 43 5.03 -4.59 3.72
CA ARG A 43 4.94 -3.42 2.85
C ARG A 43 3.84 -3.58 1.82
N TYR A 44 3.23 -2.47 1.42
CA TYR A 44 2.55 -2.39 0.14
C TYR A 44 3.18 -1.32 -0.75
N ILE A 45 3.26 -1.64 -2.04
CA ILE A 45 3.77 -0.76 -3.10
C ILE A 45 2.55 -0.31 -3.88
N VAL A 46 2.40 0.99 -4.06
CA VAL A 46 1.24 1.56 -4.75
C VAL A 46 1.75 2.26 -5.97
N GLN A 47 1.33 1.75 -7.12
CA GLN A 47 1.49 2.37 -8.42
C GLN A 47 0.34 3.35 -8.63
N TYR A 48 0.67 4.57 -9.02
CA TYR A 48 -0.30 5.61 -9.27
C TYR A 48 0.09 6.49 -10.45
N SER A 49 -0.92 7.07 -11.07
CA SER A 49 -0.79 8.10 -12.09
C SER A 49 -1.57 9.34 -11.67
N TYR A 50 -1.43 10.41 -12.44
CA TYR A 50 -2.28 11.59 -12.33
C TYR A 50 -3.28 11.60 -13.47
N THR A 51 -4.53 11.93 -13.17
CA THR A 51 -5.52 12.25 -14.20
C THR A 51 -5.14 13.56 -14.89
N TRP A 52 -5.76 13.84 -16.04
CA TRP A 52 -5.65 15.14 -16.72
C TRP A 52 -5.89 16.34 -15.78
N THR A 53 -6.82 16.20 -14.83
CA THR A 53 -7.12 17.20 -13.79
C THR A 53 -6.12 17.24 -12.63
N GLY A 54 -5.00 16.53 -12.71
CA GLY A 54 -3.98 16.44 -11.66
C GLY A 54 -4.38 15.59 -10.44
N ARG A 55 -5.52 14.89 -10.47
CA ARG A 55 -5.93 14.02 -9.36
C ARG A 55 -5.15 12.71 -9.41
N MET A 56 -4.61 12.32 -8.28
CA MET A 56 -3.88 11.07 -8.14
C MET A 56 -4.83 9.87 -8.21
N LYS A 57 -4.60 8.96 -9.16
CA LYS A 57 -5.35 7.72 -9.40
C LYS A 57 -4.48 6.53 -9.03
N VAL A 58 -4.98 5.66 -8.14
CA VAL A 58 -4.34 4.36 -7.86
C VAL A 58 -4.59 3.44 -9.04
N ASN A 59 -3.52 2.85 -9.57
CA ASN A 59 -3.60 1.88 -10.66
C ASN A 59 -3.46 0.46 -10.12
N GLN A 60 -2.51 0.24 -9.21
CA GLN A 60 -2.22 -1.07 -8.65
C GLN A 60 -1.66 -0.96 -7.24
N ILE A 61 -1.96 -1.95 -6.41
CA ILE A 61 -1.41 -2.10 -5.06
C ILE A 61 -0.83 -3.50 -4.89
N ASP A 62 0.48 -3.58 -4.69
CA ASP A 62 1.18 -4.83 -4.43
C ASP A 62 1.45 -4.97 -2.94
N LEU A 63 0.83 -5.96 -2.30
CA LEU A 63 1.07 -6.32 -0.91
C LEU A 63 2.15 -7.40 -0.80
N ARG A 64 3.12 -7.14 0.07
CA ARG A 64 4.16 -8.08 0.47
C ARG A 64 4.19 -8.17 1.99
N LEU A 65 3.68 -9.27 2.52
CA LEU A 65 3.75 -9.60 3.94
C LEU A 65 5.02 -10.40 4.23
N HIS A 66 5.57 -10.22 5.44
CA HIS A 66 6.68 -11.03 5.90
C HIS A 66 6.24 -12.50 6.03
N GLY A 67 7.06 -13.44 5.54
CA GLY A 67 6.73 -14.88 5.49
C GLY A 67 5.77 -15.28 4.36
N GLN A 68 5.29 -14.35 3.54
CA GLN A 68 4.38 -14.66 2.43
C GLN A 68 5.14 -15.17 1.21
N LYS A 69 4.83 -16.38 0.74
CA LYS A 69 5.48 -17.01 -0.43
C LYS A 69 5.17 -16.32 -1.77
N ARG A 70 3.97 -15.74 -1.93
CA ARG A 70 3.54 -15.09 -3.18
C ARG A 70 2.95 -13.70 -2.91
N PRO A 71 3.43 -12.64 -3.58
CA PRO A 71 2.85 -11.31 -3.45
C PRO A 71 1.39 -11.32 -3.89
N ARG A 72 0.59 -10.40 -3.33
CA ARG A 72 -0.81 -10.21 -3.73
C ARG A 72 -0.97 -8.84 -4.36
N VAL A 73 -1.70 -8.80 -5.46
CA VAL A 73 -1.96 -7.58 -6.23
C VAL A 73 -3.43 -7.23 -6.10
N PHE A 74 -3.72 -5.95 -5.88
CA PHE A 74 -5.07 -5.42 -5.75
C PHE A 74 -5.26 -4.20 -6.67
N ALA A 75 -6.44 -4.07 -7.26
CA ALA A 75 -6.76 -2.95 -8.14
C ALA A 75 -7.10 -1.67 -7.36
N ASN A 76 -7.60 -1.80 -6.12
CA ASN A 76 -8.07 -0.65 -5.34
C ASN A 76 -7.95 -0.85 -3.82
N GLU A 77 -8.15 0.25 -3.09
CA GLU A 77 -8.09 0.27 -1.62
C GLU A 77 -9.08 -0.69 -0.96
N ALA A 78 -10.28 -0.83 -1.51
CA ALA A 78 -11.33 -1.63 -0.89
C ALA A 78 -10.94 -3.12 -0.86
N GLN A 79 -10.42 -3.64 -1.98
CA GLN A 79 -9.93 -5.02 -2.07
C GLN A 79 -8.77 -5.28 -1.10
N LEU A 80 -7.81 -4.35 -1.03
CA LEU A 80 -6.71 -4.43 -0.06
C LEU A 80 -7.25 -4.49 1.37
N LEU A 81 -8.18 -3.60 1.72
CA LEU A 81 -8.72 -3.51 3.07
C LEU A 81 -9.48 -4.77 3.49
N VAL A 82 -10.28 -5.34 2.59
CA VAL A 82 -10.97 -6.62 2.82
C VAL A 82 -9.96 -7.73 3.09
N TYR A 83 -8.87 -7.79 2.32
CA TYR A 83 -7.81 -8.76 2.54
C TYR A 83 -7.13 -8.57 3.90
N LEU A 84 -6.74 -7.35 4.25
CA LEU A 84 -6.06 -7.05 5.51
C LEU A 84 -6.94 -7.37 6.72
N ARG A 85 -8.24 -7.05 6.68
CA ARG A 85 -9.19 -7.41 7.75
C ARG A 85 -9.31 -8.92 7.99
N LYS A 86 -9.17 -9.72 6.92
CA LYS A 86 -9.24 -11.20 7.02
C LYS A 86 -7.95 -11.81 7.58
N HIS A 87 -6.79 -11.19 7.32
CA HIS A 87 -5.48 -11.82 7.56
C HIS A 87 -4.64 -11.15 8.66
N LEU A 88 -4.91 -9.89 8.99
CA LEU A 88 -4.24 -9.18 10.08
C LEU A 88 -5.26 -9.03 11.22
N LYS A 89 -5.17 -9.94 12.20
CA LYS A 89 -5.81 -9.81 13.51
C LYS A 89 -4.76 -9.33 14.52
#